data_AF-A0A4V3A9D4-F1
#
_entry.id   AF-A0A4V3A9D4-F1
#
_cell.length_a   1.000
_cell.length_b   1.000
_cell.length_c   1.000
_cell.angle_alpha   90.00
_cell.angle_beta   90.00
_cell.angle_gamma   90.00
#
_symmetry.space_group_name_H-M   'P 1'
#
loop_
_entity.id
_entity.type
_entity.pdbx_description
1 polymer ?
#
loop_
_entity_poly.entity_id
_entity_poly.type
_entity_poly.pdbx_seq_one_letter_code
_entity_poly.pdbx_strand_id
1 'polypeptide(L)'
;MSAALPDFGELRDPAALAEARRVLEQAERRVEANAAADRMRAEAEAKRTAEAEFHAEIASVRGPMDAVDAAQASLDELQGRRARIVSQADTASAAYAHARGVLPALVARAGAGEAVTAAEVNRTYEDVASAERYRNFLTEAVAHLAPLIASAESALKIAIAEAHVGVRTKGIELRLQAAQECEAAVKVRPGQHTRPEDRIGLLPGTTLDAKCVEAARRTFDRANAMLRYAAAKGVPMPRDGITMTWPSQLLLERAYWSQVRLPK
;
A
#
# COMPACT_ATOMS: atom_id res chain seq x y z
N MET A 1 28.10 -74.92 -33.09
CA MET A 1 27.58 -74.41 -31.81
C MET A 1 26.80 -73.15 -32.13
N SER A 2 25.47 -73.20 -32.07
CA SER A 2 24.58 -72.07 -32.40
C SER A 2 24.41 -71.21 -31.15
N ALA A 3 24.88 -69.96 -31.20
CA ALA A 3 24.62 -68.99 -30.14
C ALA A 3 23.20 -68.46 -30.35
N ALA A 4 22.29 -68.86 -29.45
CA ALA A 4 20.95 -68.29 -29.40
C ALA A 4 21.06 -66.77 -29.17
N LEU A 5 20.51 -65.99 -30.09
CA LEU A 5 20.30 -64.55 -29.89
C LEU A 5 19.42 -64.38 -28.64
N PRO A 6 19.67 -63.34 -27.81
CA PRO A 6 18.81 -63.05 -26.67
C PRO A 6 17.37 -62.87 -27.14
N ASP A 7 16.46 -63.63 -26.57
CA ASP A 7 15.03 -63.53 -26.85
C ASP A 7 14.52 -62.21 -26.28
N PHE A 8 14.19 -61.27 -27.16
CA PHE A 8 13.54 -60.01 -26.82
C PHE A 8 12.02 -60.16 -26.66
N GLY A 9 11.54 -61.35 -26.28
CA GLY A 9 10.12 -61.65 -26.10
C GLY A 9 9.40 -60.67 -25.16
N GLU A 10 10.10 -60.13 -24.16
CA GLU A 10 9.57 -59.13 -23.22
C GLU A 10 9.40 -57.72 -23.85
N LEU A 11 10.02 -57.45 -25.00
CA LEU A 11 9.82 -56.20 -25.76
C LEU A 11 8.67 -56.27 -26.79
N ARG A 12 8.00 -57.42 -26.92
CA ARG A 12 6.84 -57.61 -27.79
C ARG A 12 5.50 -57.61 -27.05
N ASP A 13 5.52 -57.51 -25.71
CA ASP A 13 4.29 -57.37 -24.94
C ASP A 13 3.72 -55.95 -25.13
N PRO A 14 2.57 -55.80 -25.81
CA PRO A 14 1.96 -54.50 -26.02
C PRO A 14 1.62 -53.79 -24.71
N ALA A 15 1.40 -54.53 -23.61
CA ALA A 15 1.16 -53.94 -22.29
C ALA A 15 2.43 -53.29 -21.71
N ALA A 16 3.60 -53.94 -21.84
CA ALA A 16 4.87 -53.40 -21.38
C ALA A 16 5.29 -52.13 -22.16
N LEU A 17 5.05 -52.11 -23.47
CA LEU A 17 5.29 -50.93 -24.31
C LEU A 17 4.31 -49.79 -24.00
N ALA A 18 3.05 -50.09 -23.70
CA ALA A 18 2.07 -49.08 -23.28
C ALA A 18 2.47 -48.45 -21.93
N GLU A 19 2.94 -49.26 -20.98
CA GLU A 19 3.41 -48.76 -19.69
C GLU A 19 4.70 -47.93 -19.82
N ALA A 20 5.67 -48.36 -20.62
CA ALA A 20 6.89 -47.59 -20.88
C ALA A 20 6.58 -46.23 -21.53
N ARG A 21 5.62 -46.18 -22.47
CA ARG A 21 5.13 -44.92 -23.06
C ARG A 21 4.44 -44.02 -22.04
N ARG A 22 3.62 -44.60 -21.15
CA ARG A 22 2.96 -43.85 -20.08
C ARG A 22 3.98 -43.25 -19.09
N VAL A 23 5.04 -44.01 -18.76
CA VAL A 23 6.12 -43.53 -17.89
C VAL A 23 6.92 -42.41 -18.58
N LEU A 24 7.22 -42.53 -19.87
CA LEU A 24 7.88 -41.47 -20.64
C LEU A 24 7.02 -40.20 -20.70
N GLU A 25 5.73 -40.32 -21.00
CA GLU A 25 4.80 -39.17 -21.04
C GLU A 25 4.67 -38.51 -19.65
N GLN A 26 4.67 -39.29 -18.57
CA GLN A 26 4.72 -38.74 -17.21
C GLN A 26 6.05 -38.04 -16.90
N ALA A 27 7.17 -38.57 -17.39
CA ALA A 27 8.48 -37.94 -17.22
C ALA A 27 8.57 -36.63 -18.01
N GLU A 28 8.09 -36.59 -19.26
CA GLU A 28 8.02 -35.39 -20.10
C GLU A 28 7.14 -34.31 -19.44
N ARG A 29 5.94 -34.68 -18.96
CA ARG A 29 5.06 -33.75 -18.21
C ARG A 29 5.73 -33.21 -16.95
N ARG A 30 6.54 -34.01 -16.23
CA ARG A 30 7.29 -33.55 -15.05
C ARG A 30 8.41 -32.56 -15.44
N VAL A 31 9.12 -32.81 -16.54
CA VAL A 31 10.14 -31.89 -17.04
C VAL A 31 9.52 -30.56 -17.47
N GLU A 32 8.41 -30.58 -18.19
CA GLU A 32 7.68 -29.38 -18.59
C GLU A 32 7.14 -28.59 -17.39
N ALA A 33 6.56 -29.30 -16.41
CA ALA A 33 6.08 -28.67 -15.17
C ALA A 33 7.21 -28.05 -14.35
N ASN A 34 8.36 -28.71 -14.25
CA ASN A 34 9.54 -28.17 -13.57
C ASN A 34 10.11 -26.96 -14.31
N ALA A 35 10.20 -27.00 -15.65
CA ALA A 35 10.65 -25.86 -16.45
C ALA A 35 9.70 -24.66 -16.33
N ALA A 36 8.39 -24.90 -16.25
CA ALA A 36 7.41 -23.85 -15.98
C ALA A 36 7.55 -23.28 -14.56
N ALA A 37 7.75 -24.14 -13.56
CA ALA A 37 7.96 -23.72 -12.17
C ALA A 37 9.25 -22.90 -12.01
N ASP A 38 10.33 -23.28 -12.69
CA ASP A 38 11.60 -22.56 -12.66
C ASP A 38 11.51 -21.20 -13.36
N ARG A 39 10.76 -21.10 -14.47
CA ARG A 39 10.43 -19.79 -15.09
C ARG A 39 9.65 -18.90 -14.11
N MET A 40 8.62 -19.43 -13.46
CA MET A 40 7.83 -18.67 -12.47
C MET A 40 8.69 -18.21 -11.28
N ARG A 41 9.62 -19.04 -10.81
CA ARG A 41 10.56 -18.68 -9.74
C ARG A 41 11.49 -17.55 -10.18
N ALA A 42 12.08 -17.67 -11.37
CA ALA A 42 12.96 -16.63 -11.92
C ALA A 42 12.23 -15.30 -12.13
N GLU A 43 10.99 -15.33 -12.64
CA GLU A 43 10.14 -14.14 -12.78
C GLU A 43 9.81 -13.52 -11.41
N ALA A 44 9.49 -14.33 -10.41
CA ALA A 44 9.20 -13.85 -9.06
C ALA A 44 10.45 -13.22 -8.40
N GLU A 45 11.62 -13.81 -8.58
CA GLU A 45 12.88 -13.28 -8.06
C GLU A 45 13.30 -11.97 -8.75
N ALA A 46 13.16 -11.90 -10.08
CA ALA A 46 13.38 -10.68 -10.83
C ALA A 46 12.45 -9.55 -10.37
N LYS A 47 11.16 -9.87 -10.13
CA LYS A 47 10.19 -8.90 -9.61
C LYS A 47 10.56 -8.41 -8.21
N ARG A 48 10.94 -9.31 -7.30
CA ARG A 48 11.39 -8.93 -5.94
C ARG A 48 12.61 -8.02 -5.98
N THR A 49 13.57 -8.32 -6.85
CA THR A 49 14.78 -7.51 -7.01
C THR A 49 14.43 -6.11 -7.51
N ALA A 50 13.58 -6.01 -8.54
CA ALA A 50 13.12 -4.71 -9.05
C ALA A 50 12.33 -3.89 -8.02
N GLU A 51 11.51 -4.55 -7.18
CA GLU A 51 10.79 -3.90 -6.08
C GLU A 51 11.76 -3.42 -4.99
N ALA A 52 12.76 -4.21 -4.63
CA ALA A 52 13.78 -3.84 -3.66
C ALA A 52 14.61 -2.64 -4.14
N GLU A 53 15.02 -2.63 -5.41
CA GLU A 53 15.70 -1.50 -6.04
C GLU A 53 14.83 -0.24 -6.06
N PHE A 54 13.53 -0.39 -6.35
CA PHE A 54 12.58 0.72 -6.25
C PHE A 54 12.49 1.28 -4.84
N HIS A 55 12.33 0.43 -3.83
CA HIS A 55 12.27 0.88 -2.45
C HIS A 55 13.57 1.52 -1.96
N ALA A 56 14.72 1.02 -2.41
CA ALA A 56 16.02 1.63 -2.12
C ALA A 56 16.12 3.04 -2.74
N GLU A 57 15.69 3.20 -4.00
CA GLU A 57 15.66 4.51 -4.65
C GLU A 57 14.71 5.48 -3.93
N ILE A 58 13.51 5.03 -3.58
CA ILE A 58 12.55 5.81 -2.79
C ILE A 58 13.16 6.24 -1.45
N ALA A 59 13.84 5.34 -0.76
CA ALA A 59 14.51 5.65 0.50
C ALA A 59 15.63 6.69 0.34
N SER A 60 16.32 6.70 -0.81
CA SER A 60 17.38 7.67 -1.09
C SER A 60 16.87 9.08 -1.40
N VAL A 61 15.62 9.23 -1.85
CA VAL A 61 15.04 10.54 -2.25
C VAL A 61 13.98 11.08 -1.30
N ARG A 62 13.41 10.24 -0.43
CA ARG A 62 12.49 10.69 0.61
C ARG A 62 13.24 11.52 1.66
N GLY A 63 12.53 12.44 2.29
CA GLY A 63 13.02 13.20 3.44
C GLY A 63 13.20 12.35 4.70
N PRO A 64 13.70 12.96 5.79
CA PRO A 64 13.84 12.29 7.07
C PRO A 64 12.49 11.80 7.60
N MET A 65 12.50 10.64 8.25
CA MET A 65 11.28 10.01 8.79
C MET A 65 11.00 10.40 10.26
N ASP A 66 11.89 11.16 10.90
CA ASP A 66 11.79 11.52 12.32
C ASP A 66 10.45 12.18 12.69
N ALA A 67 9.93 13.05 11.81
CA ALA A 67 8.62 13.69 12.00
C ALA A 67 7.46 12.70 11.88
N VAL A 68 7.58 11.70 11.00
CA VAL A 68 6.60 10.61 10.85
C VAL A 68 6.63 9.73 12.10
N ASP A 69 7.82 9.38 12.58
CA ASP A 69 8.00 8.54 13.76
C ASP A 69 7.47 9.24 15.01
N ALA A 70 7.72 10.55 15.17
CA ALA A 70 7.17 11.32 16.29
C ALA A 70 5.64 11.44 16.22
N ALA A 71 5.08 11.66 15.03
CA ALA A 71 3.63 11.70 14.84
C ALA A 71 2.98 10.33 15.12
N GLN A 72 3.62 9.24 14.69
CA GLN A 72 3.16 7.87 14.96
C GLN A 72 3.20 7.58 16.47
N ALA A 73 4.30 7.91 17.15
CA ALA A 73 4.43 7.71 18.60
C ALA A 73 3.34 8.48 19.38
N SER A 74 3.02 9.71 18.96
CA SER A 74 1.94 10.51 19.54
C SER A 74 0.57 9.87 19.32
N LEU A 75 0.30 9.35 18.12
CA LEU A 75 -0.94 8.63 17.82
C LEU A 75 -1.06 7.35 18.66
N ASP A 76 0.00 6.55 18.73
CA ASP A 76 0.04 5.31 19.51
C ASP A 76 -0.17 5.57 21.01
N GLU A 77 0.42 6.66 21.53
CA GLU A 77 0.21 7.06 22.91
C GLU A 77 -1.27 7.39 23.19
N LEU A 78 -1.90 8.19 22.33
CA LEU A 78 -3.31 8.57 22.48
C LEU A 78 -4.24 7.35 22.34
N GLN A 79 -3.97 6.47 21.39
CA GLN A 79 -4.71 5.21 21.21
C GLN A 79 -4.54 4.29 22.42
N GLY A 80 -3.32 4.17 22.96
CA GLY A 80 -3.03 3.42 24.17
C GLY A 80 -3.74 4.00 25.40
N ARG A 81 -3.76 5.33 25.55
CA ARG A 81 -4.54 6.03 26.59
C ARG A 81 -6.03 5.72 26.44
N ARG A 82 -6.59 5.83 25.22
CA ARG A 82 -8.01 5.51 24.95
C ARG A 82 -8.34 4.06 25.30
N ALA A 83 -7.52 3.09 24.88
CA ALA A 83 -7.75 1.68 25.18
C ALA A 83 -7.78 1.41 26.69
N ARG A 84 -6.86 2.01 27.45
CA ARG A 84 -6.86 1.92 28.92
C ARG A 84 -8.13 2.50 29.55
N ILE A 85 -8.54 3.71 29.13
CA ILE A 85 -9.73 4.36 29.69
C ILE A 85 -10.99 3.59 29.31
N VAL A 86 -11.11 3.07 28.08
CA VAL A 86 -12.25 2.24 27.66
C VAL A 86 -12.34 0.98 28.53
N SER A 87 -11.22 0.29 28.75
CA SER A 87 -11.19 -0.89 29.64
C SER A 87 -11.60 -0.55 31.08
N GLN A 88 -11.17 0.61 31.59
CA GLN A 88 -11.62 1.11 32.89
C GLN A 88 -13.10 1.46 32.89
N ALA A 89 -13.62 2.04 31.80
CA ALA A 89 -15.03 2.41 31.66
C ALA A 89 -15.94 1.18 31.64
N ASP A 90 -15.50 0.10 30.99
CA ASP A 90 -16.20 -1.19 31.01
C ASP A 90 -16.24 -1.78 32.42
N THR A 91 -15.12 -1.73 33.13
CA THR A 91 -15.02 -2.17 34.54
C THR A 91 -15.94 -1.33 35.44
N ALA A 92 -15.94 -0.01 35.27
CA ALA A 92 -16.81 0.90 36.03
C ALA A 92 -18.30 0.69 35.70
N SER A 93 -18.62 0.36 34.44
CA SER A 93 -19.99 0.03 34.01
C SER A 93 -20.49 -1.26 34.66
N ALA A 94 -19.64 -2.29 34.74
CA ALA A 94 -19.95 -3.53 35.45
C ALA A 94 -20.13 -3.30 36.95
N ALA A 95 -19.26 -2.49 37.58
CA ALA A 95 -19.38 -2.13 38.99
C ALA A 95 -20.68 -1.36 39.30
N TYR A 96 -21.07 -0.42 38.42
CA TYR A 96 -22.34 0.29 38.54
C TYR A 96 -23.55 -0.64 38.38
N ALA A 97 -23.52 -1.55 37.41
CA ALA A 97 -24.59 -2.53 37.21
C ALA A 97 -24.73 -3.45 38.44
N HIS A 98 -23.62 -3.90 39.01
CA HIS A 98 -23.59 -4.68 40.25
C HIS A 98 -24.17 -3.87 41.43
N ALA A 99 -23.70 -2.64 41.66
CA ALA A 99 -24.19 -1.78 42.74
C ALA A 99 -25.70 -1.52 42.64
N ARG A 100 -26.22 -1.27 41.43
CA ARG A 100 -27.67 -1.12 41.22
C ARG A 100 -28.44 -2.41 41.43
N GLY A 101 -27.84 -3.56 41.13
CA GLY A 101 -28.43 -4.89 41.33
C GLY A 101 -28.67 -5.24 42.81
N VAL A 102 -27.97 -4.59 43.74
CA VAL A 102 -28.14 -4.82 45.20
C VAL A 102 -29.41 -4.15 45.74
N LEU A 103 -29.85 -3.02 45.16
CA LEU A 103 -31.00 -2.26 45.66
C LEU A 103 -32.31 -3.09 45.71
N PRO A 104 -32.70 -3.83 44.64
CA PRO A 104 -33.88 -4.71 44.70
C PRO A 104 -33.80 -5.79 45.79
N ALA A 105 -32.60 -6.32 46.07
CA ALA A 105 -32.42 -7.33 47.09
C ALA A 105 -32.67 -6.78 48.51
N LEU A 106 -32.27 -5.54 48.79
CA LEU A 106 -32.61 -4.87 50.05
C LEU A 106 -34.12 -4.68 50.21
N VAL A 107 -34.82 -4.30 49.14
CA VAL A 107 -36.28 -4.16 49.14
C VAL A 107 -36.97 -5.51 49.37
N ALA A 108 -36.51 -6.56 48.70
CA ALA A 108 -37.07 -7.91 48.86
C ALA A 108 -36.87 -8.44 50.29
N ARG A 109 -35.69 -8.26 50.89
CA ARG A 109 -35.41 -8.62 52.29
C ARG A 109 -36.31 -7.87 53.27
N ALA A 110 -36.43 -6.55 53.11
CA ALA A 110 -37.34 -5.75 53.93
C ALA A 110 -38.80 -6.21 53.79
N GLY A 111 -39.25 -6.51 52.57
CA GLY A 111 -40.59 -7.03 52.29
C GLY A 111 -40.84 -8.44 52.86
N ALA A 112 -39.80 -9.25 53.02
CA ALA A 112 -39.84 -10.55 53.70
C ALA A 112 -39.81 -10.44 55.23
N GLY A 113 -39.74 -9.22 55.79
CA GLY A 113 -39.67 -8.98 57.23
C GLY A 113 -38.28 -9.16 57.84
N GLU A 114 -37.23 -9.27 57.01
CA GLU A 114 -35.85 -9.29 57.51
C GLU A 114 -35.39 -7.90 57.97
N ALA A 115 -34.48 -7.87 58.95
CA ALA A 115 -33.89 -6.62 59.42
C ALA A 115 -33.00 -6.00 58.33
N VAL A 116 -33.40 -4.83 57.84
CA VAL A 116 -32.63 -3.96 56.95
C VAL A 116 -32.43 -2.63 57.65
N THR A 117 -31.19 -2.19 57.79
CA THR A 117 -30.85 -0.96 58.52
C THR A 117 -30.75 0.23 57.56
N ALA A 118 -31.02 1.43 58.08
CA ALA A 118 -30.81 2.67 57.33
C ALA A 118 -29.35 2.85 56.88
N ALA A 119 -28.39 2.35 57.67
CA ALA A 119 -26.97 2.38 57.33
C ALA A 119 -26.64 1.52 56.10
N GLU A 120 -27.21 0.31 55.99
CA GLU A 120 -27.04 -0.56 54.81
C GLU A 120 -27.64 0.05 53.55
N VAL A 121 -28.82 0.67 53.69
CA VAL A 121 -29.50 1.36 52.58
C VAL A 121 -28.66 2.55 52.11
N ASN A 122 -28.27 3.44 53.03
CA ASN A 122 -27.47 4.62 52.71
C ASN A 122 -26.14 4.25 52.03
N ARG A 123 -25.44 3.24 52.58
CA ARG A 123 -24.19 2.74 51.98
C ARG A 123 -24.41 2.25 50.54
N THR A 124 -25.48 1.52 50.28
CA THR A 124 -25.77 1.01 48.94
C THR A 124 -26.07 2.15 47.96
N TYR A 125 -26.78 3.19 48.39
CA TYR A 125 -26.99 4.39 47.57
C TYR A 125 -25.68 5.16 47.30
N GLU A 126 -24.81 5.28 48.30
CA GLU A 126 -23.49 5.90 48.15
C GLU A 126 -22.60 5.12 47.16
N ASP A 127 -22.60 3.78 47.25
CA ASP A 127 -21.87 2.90 46.34
C ASP A 127 -22.37 3.07 44.89
N VAL A 128 -23.69 3.12 44.68
CA VAL A 128 -24.29 3.39 43.36
C VAL A 128 -23.90 4.76 42.83
N ALA A 129 -24.04 5.82 43.64
CA ALA A 129 -23.72 7.19 43.24
C ALA A 129 -22.23 7.38 42.96
N SER A 130 -21.36 6.70 43.70
CA SER A 130 -19.91 6.69 43.47
C SER A 130 -19.57 6.00 42.14
N ALA A 131 -20.10 4.80 41.92
CA ALA A 131 -19.88 4.04 40.69
C ALA A 131 -20.42 4.78 39.46
N GLU A 132 -21.57 5.44 39.57
CA GLU A 132 -22.17 6.25 38.50
C GLU A 132 -21.29 7.43 38.11
N ARG A 133 -20.84 8.21 39.10
CA ARG A 133 -19.96 9.37 38.86
C ARG A 133 -18.66 8.94 38.20
N TYR A 134 -18.04 7.86 38.68
CA TYR A 134 -16.79 7.37 38.10
C TYR A 134 -16.97 6.85 36.68
N ARG A 135 -18.03 6.07 36.41
CA ARG A 135 -18.37 5.63 35.05
C ARG A 135 -18.58 6.82 34.11
N ASN A 136 -19.36 7.82 34.54
CA ASN A 136 -19.65 9.00 33.71
C ASN A 136 -18.39 9.80 33.41
N PHE A 137 -17.50 9.98 34.40
CA PHE A 137 -16.19 10.60 34.21
C PHE A 137 -15.36 9.88 33.14
N LEU A 138 -15.29 8.54 33.18
CA LEU A 138 -14.52 7.78 32.20
C LEU A 138 -15.12 7.88 30.79
N THR A 139 -16.46 7.84 30.67
CA THR A 139 -17.14 8.05 29.39
C THR A 139 -16.81 9.42 28.79
N GLU A 140 -16.83 10.47 29.61
CA GLU A 140 -16.47 11.82 29.17
C GLU A 140 -14.98 11.92 28.80
N ALA A 141 -14.09 11.29 29.57
CA ALA A 141 -12.67 11.22 29.25
C ALA A 141 -12.40 10.54 27.90
N VAL A 142 -13.12 9.46 27.56
CA VAL A 142 -13.04 8.83 26.23
C VAL A 142 -13.52 9.77 25.13
N ALA A 143 -14.63 10.48 25.37
CA ALA A 143 -15.16 11.44 24.41
C ALA A 143 -14.18 12.57 24.10
N HIS A 144 -13.44 13.06 25.11
CA HIS A 144 -12.40 14.08 24.93
C HIS A 144 -11.17 13.59 24.15
N LEU A 145 -10.86 12.30 24.17
CA LEU A 145 -9.73 11.74 23.40
C LEU A 145 -10.02 11.62 21.90
N ALA A 146 -11.29 11.47 21.49
CA ALA A 146 -11.66 11.32 20.09
C ALA A 146 -11.13 12.43 19.16
N PRO A 147 -11.35 13.74 19.45
CA PRO A 147 -10.81 14.81 18.59
C PRO A 147 -9.28 14.89 18.61
N LEU A 148 -8.63 14.53 19.72
CA LEU A 148 -7.17 14.51 19.83
C LEU A 148 -6.56 13.42 18.94
N ILE A 149 -7.17 12.23 18.94
CA ILE A 149 -6.76 11.13 18.05
C ILE A 149 -6.94 11.54 16.58
N ALA A 150 -8.09 12.13 16.22
CA ALA A 150 -8.33 12.61 14.86
C ALA A 150 -7.28 13.65 14.42
N SER A 151 -6.89 14.56 15.32
CA SER A 151 -5.82 15.53 15.07
C SER A 151 -4.46 14.84 14.86
N ALA A 152 -4.11 13.86 15.69
CA ALA A 152 -2.87 13.09 15.55
C ALA A 152 -2.83 12.25 14.25
N GLU A 153 -3.95 11.64 13.85
CA GLU A 153 -4.06 10.94 12.57
C GLU A 153 -3.86 11.89 11.37
N SER A 154 -4.40 13.10 11.46
CA SER A 154 -4.20 14.13 10.44
C SER A 154 -2.73 14.57 10.38
N ALA A 155 -2.11 14.83 11.53
CA ALA A 155 -0.70 15.19 11.63
C ALA A 155 0.22 14.09 11.06
N LEU A 156 -0.07 12.81 11.34
CA LEU A 156 0.65 11.68 10.77
C LEU A 156 0.54 11.65 9.24
N LYS A 157 -0.67 11.83 8.68
CA LYS A 157 -0.87 11.88 7.23
C LYS A 157 -0.08 13.02 6.58
N ILE A 158 -0.06 14.20 7.21
CA ILE A 158 0.71 15.36 6.74
C ILE A 158 2.21 15.04 6.78
N ALA A 159 2.72 14.54 7.90
CA ALA A 159 4.14 14.20 8.05
C ALA A 159 4.58 13.16 7.01
N ILE A 160 3.75 12.14 6.75
CA ILE A 160 4.01 11.14 5.71
C ILE A 160 4.08 11.82 4.34
N ALA A 161 3.12 12.68 4.00
CA ALA A 161 3.12 13.37 2.72
C ALA A 161 4.38 14.26 2.57
N GLU A 162 4.72 15.04 3.60
CA GLU A 162 5.90 15.91 3.61
C GLU A 162 7.20 15.13 3.39
N ALA A 163 7.39 14.01 4.09
CA ALA A 163 8.55 13.13 3.91
C ALA A 163 8.67 12.59 2.48
N HIS A 164 7.55 12.47 1.75
CA HIS A 164 7.52 11.92 0.39
C HIS A 164 7.49 12.99 -0.72
N VAL A 165 7.57 14.28 -0.40
CA VAL A 165 7.65 15.35 -1.41
C VAL A 165 8.85 15.16 -2.34
N GLY A 166 10.01 14.74 -1.81
CA GLY A 166 11.21 14.46 -2.60
C GLY A 166 11.00 13.39 -3.69
N VAL A 167 10.20 12.36 -3.41
CA VAL A 167 9.81 11.33 -4.39
C VAL A 167 9.02 11.94 -5.54
N ARG A 168 8.05 12.81 -5.23
CA ARG A 168 7.28 13.53 -6.27
C ARG A 168 8.22 14.37 -7.13
N THR A 169 9.10 15.16 -6.51
CA THR A 169 10.06 16.00 -7.21
C THR A 169 10.94 15.17 -8.14
N LYS A 170 11.49 14.04 -7.66
CA LYS A 170 12.28 13.13 -8.50
C LYS A 170 11.48 12.53 -9.65
N GLY A 171 10.24 12.13 -9.39
CA GLY A 171 9.33 11.66 -10.43
C GLY A 171 9.12 12.71 -11.53
N ILE A 172 8.91 13.98 -11.15
CA ILE A 172 8.78 15.09 -12.10
C ILE A 172 10.06 15.30 -12.91
N GLU A 173 11.23 15.27 -12.27
CA GLU A 173 12.53 15.38 -12.96
C GLU A 173 12.70 14.27 -14.00
N LEU A 174 12.34 13.04 -13.67
CA LEU A 174 12.41 11.90 -14.60
C LEU A 174 11.40 12.04 -15.76
N ARG A 175 10.21 12.64 -15.53
CA ARG A 175 9.27 12.99 -16.63
C ARG A 175 9.93 13.95 -17.62
N LEU A 176 10.57 14.99 -17.11
CA LEU A 176 11.24 16.01 -17.92
C LEU A 176 12.46 15.43 -18.65
N GLN A 177 13.23 14.57 -17.98
CA GLN A 177 14.37 13.87 -18.58
C GLN A 177 13.92 12.95 -19.72
N ALA A 178 12.89 12.12 -19.51
CA ALA A 178 12.38 11.25 -20.56
C ALA A 178 11.87 12.04 -21.77
N ALA A 179 11.26 13.21 -21.54
CA ALA A 179 10.86 14.10 -22.62
C ALA A 179 12.07 14.64 -23.41
N GLN A 180 13.13 15.07 -22.73
CA GLN A 180 14.38 15.52 -23.37
C GLN A 180 15.08 14.40 -24.15
N GLU A 181 15.15 13.20 -23.59
CA GLU A 181 15.72 12.02 -24.26
C GLU A 181 14.94 11.67 -25.53
N CYS A 182 13.61 11.76 -25.48
CA CYS A 182 12.75 11.56 -26.64
C CYS A 182 12.95 12.67 -27.69
N GLU A 183 13.03 13.95 -27.28
CA GLU A 183 13.35 15.07 -28.18
C GLU A 183 14.69 14.84 -28.91
N ALA A 184 15.73 14.38 -28.20
CA ALA A 184 17.04 14.10 -28.77
C ALA A 184 17.05 12.87 -29.71
N ALA A 185 16.18 11.88 -29.46
CA ALA A 185 16.05 10.68 -30.29
C ALA A 185 15.38 10.94 -31.65
N VAL A 186 14.64 12.05 -31.78
CA VAL A 186 13.99 12.45 -33.02
C VAL A 186 15.01 13.15 -33.93
N LYS A 187 15.51 12.42 -34.94
CA LYS A 187 16.34 13.03 -35.99
C LYS A 187 15.43 13.69 -37.03
N VAL A 188 15.40 15.03 -37.04
CA VAL A 188 14.77 15.82 -38.11
C VAL A 188 15.73 15.83 -39.31
N ARG A 189 15.26 15.47 -40.51
CA ARG A 189 16.08 15.55 -41.73
C ARG A 189 16.50 17.01 -41.99
N PRO A 190 17.76 17.30 -42.33
CA PRO A 190 18.16 18.64 -42.75
C PRO A 190 17.39 19.02 -44.02
N GLY A 191 16.63 20.13 -43.98
CA GLY A 191 15.93 20.69 -45.15
C GLY A 191 14.41 20.84 -45.03
N GLN A 192 13.77 20.29 -44.01
CA GLN A 192 12.36 20.58 -43.70
C GLN A 192 12.28 21.68 -42.64
N HIS A 193 12.22 22.93 -43.08
CA HIS A 193 11.78 24.04 -42.23
C HIS A 193 10.28 23.89 -42.01
N THR A 194 9.90 23.39 -40.84
CA THR A 194 8.51 23.30 -40.42
C THR A 194 8.20 24.43 -39.46
N ARG A 195 7.03 25.03 -39.61
CA ARG A 195 6.58 26.17 -38.82
C ARG A 195 6.46 25.78 -37.34
N PRO A 196 6.42 26.74 -36.40
CA PRO A 196 6.26 26.45 -34.98
C PRO A 196 5.06 25.54 -34.67
N GLU A 197 3.96 25.70 -35.40
CA GLU A 197 2.74 24.87 -35.32
C GLU A 197 2.91 23.39 -35.73
N ASP A 198 3.93 23.04 -36.51
CA ASP A 198 4.15 21.68 -37.03
C ASP A 198 4.94 20.77 -36.07
N ARG A 199 5.31 21.27 -34.88
CA ARG A 199 6.02 20.50 -33.84
C ARG A 199 5.11 19.61 -33.00
N ILE A 200 3.81 19.60 -33.31
CA ILE A 200 2.77 18.84 -32.62
C ILE A 200 2.48 17.58 -33.45
N GLY A 201 3.38 16.61 -33.37
CA GLY A 201 3.28 15.34 -34.08
C GLY A 201 4.61 14.94 -34.74
N LEU A 202 4.90 13.64 -34.75
CA LEU A 202 6.02 13.08 -35.50
C LEU A 202 5.88 13.48 -36.97
N LEU A 203 6.70 14.42 -37.43
CA LEU A 203 6.71 14.89 -38.81
C LEU A 203 6.91 13.70 -39.77
N PRO A 204 6.20 13.66 -40.92
CA PRO A 204 6.46 12.67 -41.96
C PRO A 204 7.93 12.74 -42.41
N GLY A 205 8.68 11.65 -42.25
CA GLY A 205 10.10 11.56 -42.61
C GLY A 205 11.09 11.60 -41.44
N THR A 206 10.61 11.69 -40.20
CA THR A 206 11.40 11.48 -38.99
C THR A 206 11.81 10.02 -38.85
N THR A 207 13.11 9.76 -38.66
CA THR A 207 13.62 8.45 -38.28
C THR A 207 13.83 8.43 -36.78
N LEU A 208 13.12 7.57 -36.07
CA LEU A 208 13.29 7.33 -34.65
C LEU A 208 14.42 6.32 -34.44
N ASP A 209 15.38 6.65 -33.58
CA ASP A 209 16.29 5.63 -33.05
C ASP A 209 15.53 4.78 -32.02
N ALA A 210 15.15 3.55 -32.39
CA ALA A 210 14.33 2.67 -31.58
C ALA A 210 14.92 2.41 -30.18
N LYS A 211 16.26 2.35 -30.06
CA LYS A 211 16.93 2.15 -28.76
C LYS A 211 16.80 3.37 -27.85
N CYS A 212 16.91 4.57 -28.41
CA CYS A 212 16.75 5.81 -27.67
C CYS A 212 15.29 6.02 -27.23
N VAL A 213 14.32 5.63 -28.07
CA VAL A 213 12.89 5.66 -27.70
C VAL A 213 12.57 4.67 -26.58
N GLU A 214 13.13 3.46 -26.63
CA GLU A 214 12.96 2.49 -25.54
C GLU A 214 13.62 2.93 -24.23
N ALA A 215 14.78 3.58 -24.30
CA ALA A 215 15.46 4.13 -23.12
C ALA A 215 14.61 5.23 -22.46
N ALA A 216 14.13 6.21 -23.25
CA ALA A 216 13.20 7.23 -22.77
C ALA A 216 11.95 6.59 -22.14
N ARG A 217 11.49 5.46 -22.69
CA ARG A 217 10.36 4.68 -22.17
C ARG A 217 10.53 4.15 -20.77
N ARG A 218 11.68 3.57 -20.51
CA ARG A 218 11.99 3.11 -19.16
C ARG A 218 12.05 4.28 -18.17
N THR A 219 12.65 5.41 -18.56
CA THR A 219 12.74 6.61 -17.71
C THR A 219 11.35 7.15 -17.33
N PHE A 220 10.43 7.23 -18.29
CA PHE A 220 9.07 7.73 -18.04
C PHE A 220 8.17 6.75 -17.29
N ASP A 221 8.31 5.44 -17.54
CA ASP A 221 7.61 4.42 -16.75
C ASP A 221 8.08 4.44 -15.29
N ARG A 222 9.39 4.65 -15.07
CA ARG A 222 9.97 4.85 -13.74
C ARG A 222 9.45 6.12 -13.07
N ALA A 223 9.38 7.24 -13.81
CA ALA A 223 8.79 8.49 -13.34
C ALA A 223 7.35 8.30 -12.86
N ASN A 224 6.53 7.58 -13.64
CA ASN A 224 5.14 7.28 -13.28
C ASN A 224 5.04 6.42 -12.03
N ALA A 225 5.93 5.44 -11.86
CA ALA A 225 5.96 4.63 -10.65
C ALA A 225 6.22 5.49 -9.40
N MET A 226 7.17 6.43 -9.47
CA MET A 226 7.44 7.36 -8.37
C MET A 226 6.27 8.30 -8.08
N LEU A 227 5.67 8.89 -9.11
CA LEU A 227 4.54 9.80 -8.93
C LEU A 227 3.33 9.08 -8.33
N ARG A 228 3.04 7.84 -8.77
CA ARG A 228 1.96 7.02 -8.21
C ARG A 228 2.25 6.66 -6.76
N TYR A 229 3.50 6.32 -6.45
CA TYR A 229 3.92 6.05 -5.08
C TYR A 229 3.73 7.28 -4.18
N ALA A 230 4.19 8.46 -4.61
CA ALA A 230 4.02 9.70 -3.85
C ALA A 230 2.53 10.05 -3.65
N ALA A 231 1.69 9.88 -4.69
CA ALA A 231 0.25 10.10 -4.59
C ALA A 231 -0.41 9.17 -3.57
N ALA A 232 0.00 7.89 -3.55
CA ALA A 232 -0.46 6.91 -2.56
C ALA A 232 -0.03 7.26 -1.12
N LYS A 233 1.02 8.07 -0.96
CA LYS A 233 1.47 8.63 0.33
C LYS A 233 0.79 9.97 0.68
N GLY A 234 -0.20 10.40 -0.10
CA GLY A 234 -0.95 11.62 0.17
C GLY A 234 -0.27 12.91 -0.31
N VAL A 235 0.81 12.81 -1.08
CA VAL A 235 1.46 13.98 -1.67
C VAL A 235 0.51 14.60 -2.70
N PRO A 236 0.20 15.92 -2.62
CA PRO A 236 -0.67 16.57 -3.59
C PRO A 236 -0.16 16.45 -5.03
N MET A 237 -1.06 16.08 -5.95
CA MET A 237 -0.80 15.96 -7.38
C MET A 237 -1.62 16.99 -8.17
N PRO A 238 -1.19 17.39 -9.38
CA PRO A 238 -2.00 18.25 -10.24
C PRO A 238 -3.32 17.56 -10.65
N ARG A 239 -4.36 18.37 -10.94
CA ARG A 239 -5.74 17.91 -11.17
C ARG A 239 -5.90 16.84 -12.26
N ASP A 240 -5.11 16.91 -13.33
CA ASP A 240 -5.22 15.96 -14.44
C ASP A 240 -4.46 14.64 -14.19
N GLY A 241 -3.76 14.51 -13.05
CA GLY A 241 -3.14 13.27 -12.60
C GLY A 241 -2.00 12.74 -13.48
N ILE A 242 -1.61 11.48 -13.23
CA ILE A 242 -0.59 10.73 -14.00
C ILE A 242 -1.29 10.05 -15.19
N THR A 243 -1.97 10.84 -16.02
CA THR A 243 -2.86 10.34 -17.08
C THR A 243 -2.28 10.48 -18.49
N MET A 244 -1.19 11.23 -18.64
CA MET A 244 -0.56 11.44 -19.94
C MET A 244 0.06 10.13 -20.43
N THR A 245 -0.54 9.56 -21.48
CA THR A 245 0.00 8.46 -22.27
C THR A 245 1.41 8.80 -22.77
N TRP A 246 2.22 7.76 -23.01
CA TRP A 246 3.53 7.82 -23.67
C TRP A 246 3.63 9.01 -24.65
N PRO A 247 4.62 9.92 -24.49
CA PRO A 247 4.43 11.34 -24.70
C PRO A 247 3.93 11.64 -26.11
N SER A 248 2.63 11.88 -26.24
CA SER A 248 2.05 12.27 -27.53
C SER A 248 2.41 13.71 -27.87
N GLN A 249 2.85 14.53 -26.89
CA GLN A 249 3.29 15.92 -27.10
C GLN A 249 4.35 16.32 -26.06
N LEU A 250 5.65 16.16 -26.38
CA LEU A 250 6.80 16.46 -25.51
C LEU A 250 6.78 17.90 -24.94
N LEU A 251 6.23 18.85 -25.70
CA LEU A 251 6.02 20.24 -25.28
C LEU A 251 4.94 20.39 -24.19
N LEU A 252 3.88 19.58 -24.22
CA LEU A 252 2.83 19.60 -23.19
C LEU A 252 3.32 19.01 -21.86
N GLU A 253 4.15 17.97 -21.89
CA GLU A 253 4.78 17.40 -20.68
C GLU A 253 5.66 18.43 -19.98
N ARG A 254 6.51 19.14 -20.75
CA ARG A 254 7.34 20.21 -20.20
C ARG A 254 6.48 21.35 -19.66
N ALA A 255 5.48 21.82 -20.40
CA ALA A 255 4.59 22.88 -19.93
C ALA A 255 3.80 22.49 -18.67
N TYR A 256 3.29 21.25 -18.62
CA TYR A 256 2.50 20.73 -17.51
C TYR A 256 3.33 20.56 -16.23
N TRP A 257 4.52 19.97 -16.34
CA TRP A 257 5.34 19.64 -15.17
C TRP A 257 6.30 20.75 -14.73
N SER A 258 6.71 21.64 -15.63
CA SER A 258 7.57 22.79 -15.26
C SER A 258 6.82 23.94 -14.58
N GLN A 259 5.48 23.91 -14.57
CA GLN A 259 4.62 25.03 -14.14
C GLN A 259 4.87 26.35 -14.89
N VAL A 260 5.60 26.33 -16.01
CA VAL A 260 5.77 27.49 -16.88
C VAL A 260 4.44 27.75 -17.56
N ARG A 261 3.80 28.89 -17.24
CA ARG A 261 2.68 29.41 -18.05
C ARG A 261 3.18 29.52 -19.48
N LEU A 262 2.64 28.69 -20.38
CA LEU A 262 2.79 28.93 -21.80
C LEU A 262 2.26 30.33 -22.11
N PRO A 263 2.99 31.16 -22.88
CA PRO A 263 2.48 32.46 -23.30
C PRO A 263 1.14 32.24 -24.02
N LYS A 264 0.14 33.05 -23.66
CA LYS A 264 -1.16 33.11 -24.33
C LYS A 264 -1.00 33.53 -25.78
#